data_AF-A0A2U3RXX3-F1
#
_entry.id   AF-A0A2U3RXX3-F1
#
_cell.length_a   1.000
_cell.length_b   1.000
_cell.length_c   1.000
_cell.angle_alpha   90.00
_cell.angle_beta   90.00
_cell.angle_gamma   90.00
#
_symmetry.space_group_name_H-M   'P 1'
#
loop_
_entity.id
_entity.type
_entity.pdbx_description
1 polymer ?
#
loop_
_entity_poly.entity_id
_entity_poly.type
_entity_poly.pdbx_seq_one_letter_code
_entity_poly.pdbx_strand_id
1 'polypeptide(L)'
;ATRVGTMTPKKPNSALRKFARVRLSNLIEVTAYIPGIGHNLQEHSVVLLRGGRVKDLPGVRYHIVRGALDTAGVNDRKQGRSKYGTKRPKA
;
A
#
# COMPACT_ATOMS: atom_id res chain seq x y z
N ALA A 1 15.14 4.30 7.57
CA ALA A 1 15.13 5.02 6.26
C ALA A 1 13.84 4.72 5.52
N THR A 2 13.10 5.77 5.14
CA THR A 2 11.86 5.67 4.37
C THR A 2 12.16 5.23 2.95
N ARG A 3 11.62 4.09 2.52
CA ARG A 3 11.89 3.52 1.18
C ARG A 3 10.68 2.80 0.63
N VAL A 4 10.57 2.74 -0.69
CA VAL A 4 9.57 1.95 -1.42
C VAL A 4 10.27 0.79 -2.10
N GLY A 5 9.70 -0.42 -2.05
CA GLY A 5 10.34 -1.58 -2.65
C GLY A 5 9.44 -2.82 -2.69
N THR A 6 10.06 -3.96 -3.02
CA THR A 6 9.38 -5.27 -3.11
C THR A 6 9.99 -6.29 -2.17
N MET A 7 9.14 -7.13 -1.58
CA MET A 7 9.55 -8.21 -0.67
C MET A 7 8.87 -9.53 -1.08
N THR A 8 9.59 -10.64 -0.91
CA THR A 8 9.05 -11.98 -1.13
C THR A 8 8.22 -12.44 0.08
N PRO A 9 7.08 -13.11 -0.13
CA PRO A 9 6.24 -13.62 0.95
C PRO A 9 6.82 -14.89 1.60
N LYS A 10 6.23 -15.29 2.72
CA LYS A 10 6.49 -16.60 3.35
C LYS A 10 6.03 -17.72 2.42
N LYS A 11 6.82 -18.81 2.31
CA LYS A 11 6.38 -20.09 1.72
C LYS A 11 5.05 -20.51 2.39
N PRO A 12 4.05 -21.04 1.66
CA PRO A 12 4.08 -21.62 0.31
C PRO A 12 3.87 -20.63 -0.84
N ASN A 13 3.56 -19.37 -0.53
CA ASN A 13 3.17 -18.39 -1.53
C ASN A 13 4.42 -17.85 -2.28
N SER A 14 4.25 -17.52 -3.56
CA SER A 14 5.27 -16.86 -4.39
C SER A 14 4.66 -15.61 -5.02
N ALA A 15 5.35 -14.47 -4.87
CA ALA A 15 5.00 -13.18 -5.48
C ALA A 15 6.06 -12.14 -5.14
N LEU A 16 6.06 -11.02 -5.87
CA LEU A 16 6.72 -9.79 -5.43
C LEU A 16 5.67 -8.86 -4.80
N ARG A 17 5.68 -8.77 -3.47
CA ARG A 17 4.76 -7.91 -2.73
C ARG A 17 5.35 -6.51 -2.58
N LYS A 18 4.62 -5.49 -3.00
CA LYS A 18 5.03 -4.10 -2.88
C LYS A 18 4.83 -3.60 -1.46
N PHE A 19 5.85 -2.99 -0.87
CA PHE A 19 5.82 -2.42 0.47
C PHE A 19 6.45 -1.02 0.50
N ALA A 20 6.10 -0.25 1.52
CA ALA A 20 6.74 1.00 1.86
C ALA A 20 7.16 0.99 3.33
N ARG A 21 8.38 1.45 3.62
CA ARG A 21 8.84 1.78 4.96
C ARG A 21 8.48 3.22 5.22
N VAL A 22 7.58 3.46 6.15
CA VAL A 22 6.99 4.78 6.44
C VAL A 22 7.38 5.19 7.85
N ARG A 23 7.77 6.45 8.01
CA ARG A 23 7.91 7.08 9.32
C ARG A 23 6.59 7.77 9.65
N LEU A 24 5.96 7.36 10.74
CA LEU A 24 4.72 7.96 11.22
C LEU A 24 4.99 9.34 11.86
N SER A 25 3.92 10.13 12.00
CA SER A 25 3.96 11.41 12.72
C SER A 25 4.38 11.25 14.19
N ASN A 26 4.15 10.09 14.79
CA ASN A 26 4.62 9.73 16.13
C ASN A 26 6.10 9.24 16.16
N LEU A 27 6.86 9.50 15.09
CA LEU A 27 8.28 9.18 14.93
C LEU A 27 8.62 7.68 14.80
N ILE A 28 7.65 6.78 14.88
CA ILE A 28 7.86 5.33 14.75
C ILE A 28 7.99 4.94 13.28
N GLU A 29 9.01 4.15 12.94
CA GLU A 29 9.14 3.54 11.63
C GLU A 29 8.35 2.23 11.53
N VAL A 30 7.55 2.12 10.47
CA VAL A 30 6.66 0.98 10.25
C VAL A 30 6.74 0.53 8.81
N THR A 31 6.63 -0.78 8.58
CA THR A 31 6.49 -1.34 7.23
C THR A 31 5.01 -1.51 6.90
N ALA A 32 4.60 -0.95 5.77
CA ALA A 32 3.22 -1.00 5.29
C ALA A 32 3.11 -1.62 3.90
N TYR A 33 2.02 -2.35 3.68
CA TYR A 33 1.71 -2.95 2.38
C TYR A 33 0.99 -1.97 1.47
N ILE A 34 1.35 -1.97 0.19
CA ILE A 34 0.68 -1.18 -0.84
C ILE A 34 -0.35 -2.07 -1.55
N PRO A 35 -1.65 -1.86 -1.36
CA PRO A 35 -2.67 -2.71 -1.96
C PRO A 35 -2.96 -2.32 -3.41
N GLY A 36 -3.24 -3.31 -4.26
CA GLY A 36 -3.67 -3.10 -5.64
C GLY A 36 -2.58 -3.37 -6.67
N ILE A 37 -2.92 -3.18 -7.95
CA ILE A 37 -2.01 -3.31 -9.08
C ILE A 37 -1.44 -1.93 -9.38
N GLY A 38 -0.11 -1.82 -9.46
CA GLY A 38 0.58 -0.54 -9.64
C GLY A 38 0.45 0.43 -8.45
N HIS A 39 1.37 1.40 -8.39
CA HIS A 39 1.36 2.53 -7.47
C HIS A 39 2.23 3.65 -8.03
N ASN A 40 1.98 4.88 -7.59
CA ASN A 40 2.72 6.09 -7.95
C ASN A 40 3.71 6.55 -6.86
N LEU A 41 3.88 5.77 -5.79
CA LEU A 41 4.62 6.21 -4.61
C LEU A 41 6.12 6.26 -4.87
N GLN A 42 6.74 7.33 -4.39
CA GLN A 42 8.17 7.60 -4.45
C GLN A 42 8.70 7.83 -3.03
N GLU A 43 10.01 8.05 -2.90
CA GLU A 43 10.56 8.52 -1.64
C GLU A 43 9.96 9.89 -1.27
N HIS A 44 9.80 10.15 0.03
CA HIS A 44 9.19 11.37 0.58
C HIS A 44 7.69 11.60 0.31
N SER A 45 7.00 10.72 -0.41
CA SER A 45 5.53 10.81 -0.56
C SER A 45 4.83 10.66 0.80
N VAL A 46 3.80 11.48 1.03
CA VAL A 46 2.98 11.44 2.25
C VAL A 46 1.82 10.46 2.06
N VAL A 47 1.69 9.51 2.98
CA VAL A 47 0.72 8.41 2.85
C VAL A 47 -0.12 8.25 4.11
N LEU A 48 -1.38 7.87 3.93
CA LEU A 48 -2.26 7.51 5.04
C LEU A 48 -2.25 6.00 5.27
N LEU A 49 -2.13 5.60 6.53
CA LEU A 49 -2.05 4.21 6.95
C LEU A 49 -3.34 3.77 7.63
N ARG A 50 -3.70 2.50 7.42
CA ARG A 50 -4.76 1.81 8.16
C ARG A 50 -4.24 0.49 8.73
N GLY A 51 -4.86 0.04 9.81
CA GLY A 51 -4.60 -1.28 10.38
C GLY A 51 -4.94 -2.41 9.41
N GLY A 52 -4.14 -3.47 9.42
CA GLY A 52 -4.41 -4.70 8.69
C GLY A 52 -3.16 -5.55 8.53
N ARG A 53 -3.21 -6.78 9.04
CA ARG A 53 -2.09 -7.71 8.89
C ARG A 53 -2.12 -8.39 7.52
N VAL A 54 -0.99 -8.33 6.82
CA VAL A 54 -0.78 -9.18 5.64
C VAL A 54 -0.26 -10.53 6.12
N LYS A 55 -1.08 -11.58 6.01
CA LYS A 55 -0.72 -12.94 6.48
C LYS A 55 0.57 -13.46 5.82
N ASP A 56 0.78 -13.11 4.56
CA ASP A 56 1.90 -13.57 3.75
C ASP A 56 3.24 -12.93 4.11
N LEU A 57 3.24 -11.72 4.67
CA LEU A 57 4.45 -10.95 4.93
C LEU A 57 4.69 -10.83 6.43
N PRO A 58 5.74 -11.44 6.98
CA PRO A 58 6.07 -11.27 8.40
C PRO A 58 6.42 -9.81 8.69
N GLY A 59 5.93 -9.29 9.82
CA GLY A 59 6.20 -7.92 10.25
C GLY A 59 5.37 -6.82 9.56
N VAL A 60 4.58 -7.13 8.54
CA VAL A 60 3.73 -6.13 7.86
C VAL A 60 2.32 -6.14 8.45
N ARG A 61 2.05 -5.15 9.31
CA ARG A 61 0.80 -5.04 10.10
C ARG A 61 -0.13 -3.91 9.65
N TYR A 62 0.28 -3.15 8.65
CA TYR A 62 -0.44 -1.98 8.17
C TYR A 62 -0.57 -2.00 6.65
N HIS A 63 -1.62 -1.35 6.16
CA HIS A 63 -1.86 -1.10 4.74
C HIS A 63 -1.88 0.39 4.49
N ILE A 64 -1.39 0.80 3.32
CA ILE A 64 -1.61 2.14 2.81
C ILE A 64 -3.04 2.24 2.27
N VAL A 65 -3.74 3.32 2.62
CA VAL A 65 -5.05 3.68 2.05
C VAL A 65 -4.81 4.24 0.66
N ARG A 66 -5.56 3.79 -0.35
CA ARG A 66 -5.44 4.27 -1.74
C ARG A 66 -6.39 5.42 -1.99
N GLY A 67 -5.97 6.40 -2.79
CA GLY A 67 -6.79 7.57 -3.13
C GLY A 67 -6.84 8.61 -2.01
N ALA A 68 -5.90 8.55 -1.07
CA ALA A 68 -5.75 9.48 0.04
C ALA A 68 -4.33 10.05 0.06
N LEU A 69 -4.19 11.35 0.36
CA LEU A 69 -2.93 12.08 0.27
C LEU A 69 -2.26 11.84 -1.10
N ASP A 70 -0.96 11.57 -1.15
CA ASP A 70 -0.21 11.44 -2.41
C ASP A 70 -0.41 10.08 -3.11
N THR A 71 -1.19 9.17 -2.50
CA THR A 71 -1.42 7.83 -3.06
C THR A 71 -2.51 7.87 -4.12
N ALA A 72 -2.14 7.63 -5.39
CA ALA A 72 -3.13 7.51 -6.44
C ALA A 72 -3.99 6.24 -6.27
N GLY A 73 -5.24 6.32 -6.72
CA GLY A 73 -6.11 5.14 -6.84
C GLY A 73 -5.53 4.09 -7.80
N VAL A 74 -6.17 2.93 -7.87
CA VAL A 74 -5.84 1.93 -8.90
C VAL A 74 -6.59 2.28 -10.18
N ASN A 75 -5.86 2.39 -11.30
CA ASN A 75 -6.43 2.66 -12.61
C ASN A 75 -7.30 1.48 -13.08
N ASP A 76 -8.34 1.78 -13.87
CA ASP A 76 -9.23 0.81 -14.53
C ASP A 76 -9.92 -0.21 -13.62
N ARG A 77 -9.93 0.03 -12.30
CA ARG A 77 -10.64 -0.80 -11.35
C ARG A 77 -12.14 -0.59 -11.51
N LYS A 78 -12.86 -1.56 -12.07
CA LYS A 78 -14.34 -1.51 -12.21
C LYS A 78 -15.07 -2.08 -10.98
N GLN A 79 -14.48 -3.04 -10.28
CA GLN A 79 -15.06 -3.71 -9.10
C GLN A 79 -14.27 -3.42 -7.80
N GLY A 80 -14.97 -3.31 -6.67
CA GLY A 80 -14.34 -3.03 -5.36
C GLY A 80 -13.65 -1.67 -5.29
N ARG A 81 -14.13 -0.70 -6.08
CA ARG A 81 -13.52 0.62 -6.32
C ARG A 81 -13.22 1.42 -5.06
N SER A 82 -14.17 1.41 -4.12
CA SER A 82 -14.08 2.13 -2.85
C SER A 82 -12.84 1.76 -2.03
N LYS A 83 -12.39 0.50 -2.10
CA LYS A 83 -11.20 0.01 -1.38
C LYS A 83 -9.88 0.46 -2.01
N TYR A 84 -9.89 0.78 -3.30
CA TYR A 84 -8.69 1.08 -4.08
C TYR A 84 -8.63 2.53 -4.57
N GLY A 85 -9.47 3.42 -4.00
CA GLY A 85 -9.44 4.85 -4.30
C GLY A 85 -9.87 5.23 -5.71
N THR A 86 -10.64 4.37 -6.39
CA THR A 86 -11.09 4.61 -7.77
C THR A 86 -12.51 5.19 -7.76
N LYS A 87 -12.75 6.31 -8.46
CA LYS A 87 -14.08 6.91 -8.59
C LYS A 87 -14.95 6.12 -9.57
N ARG A 88 -16.28 6.30 -9.50
CA ARG A 88 -17.21 5.77 -10.51
C ARG A 88 -16.99 6.54 -11.82
N PRO A 89 -16.70 5.88 -12.96
CA PRO A 89 -16.62 6.56 -14.24
C PRO A 89 -17.98 7.15 -14.57
N LYS A 90 -17.98 8.37 -15.14
CA LYS A 90 -19.20 8.95 -15.72
C LYS A 90 -19.54 8.13 -16.97
N ALA A 91 -20.81 7.78 -17.11
CA ALA A 91 -21.35 7.13 -18.30
C ALA A 91 -21.45 8.16 -19.43
#